data_AF-A0A9P7MZZ8-F1
#
_entry.id   AF-A0A9P7MZZ8-F1
#
_cell.length_a   1.000
_cell.length_b   1.000
_cell.length_c   1.000
_cell.angle_alpha   90.00
_cell.angle_beta   90.00
_cell.angle_gamma   90.00
#
_symmetry.space_group_name_H-M   'P 1'
#
loop_
_entity.id
_entity.type
_entity.pdbx_description
1 polymer ?
#
loop_
_entity_poly.entity_id
_entity_poly.type
_entity_poly.pdbx_seq_one_letter_code
_entity_poly.pdbx_strand_id
1 'polypeptide(L)'
;MKLLTSLPLALLSGHALAKCGQGTFSGLNDFSDLQLGAACVLGPHNLYTCGTSGASVVHDGSRIKLQAGDIGTMVVVACEDFKSFLFHCSARDSFVFTQPECAGAVSSVNIVTEPPK
;
A
#
# COMPACT_ATOMS: atom_id res chain seq x y z
N MET A 1 -27.98 50.16 0.33
CA MET A 1 -26.88 49.19 0.14
C MET A 1 -27.18 47.97 1.00
N LYS A 2 -27.42 46.80 0.38
CA LYS A 2 -27.68 45.54 1.10
C LYS A 2 -26.36 44.77 1.17
N LEU A 3 -25.79 44.65 2.38
CA LEU A 3 -24.68 43.74 2.65
C LEU A 3 -25.23 42.31 2.61
N LEU A 4 -24.96 41.60 1.53
CA LEU A 4 -25.06 40.15 1.48
C LEU A 4 -23.79 39.62 2.16
N THR A 5 -23.90 39.30 3.45
CA THR A 5 -22.89 38.51 4.18
C THR A 5 -22.93 37.09 3.63
N SER A 6 -22.18 36.84 2.57
CA SER A 6 -21.86 35.50 2.09
C SER A 6 -20.92 34.84 3.10
N LEU A 7 -21.48 34.02 3.98
CA LEU A 7 -20.72 33.16 4.89
C LEU A 7 -19.98 32.13 4.04
N PRO A 8 -18.63 32.10 4.00
CA PRO A 8 -17.93 31.04 3.30
C PRO A 8 -18.08 29.77 4.14
N LEU A 9 -18.81 28.77 3.62
CA LEU A 9 -18.69 27.38 4.06
C LEU A 9 -17.29 26.88 3.68
N ALA A 10 -16.27 27.35 4.38
CA ALA A 10 -14.94 26.78 4.36
C ALA A 10 -14.79 25.99 5.64
N LEU A 11 -14.82 24.65 5.55
CA LEU A 11 -14.22 23.65 6.44
C LEU A 11 -14.92 22.29 6.27
N LEU A 12 -14.93 21.75 5.06
CA LEU A 12 -14.71 20.31 4.93
C LEU A 12 -13.23 20.13 4.56
N SER A 13 -12.37 20.25 5.57
CA SER A 13 -11.09 19.54 5.60
C SER A 13 -11.38 18.04 5.68
N GLY A 14 -11.93 17.50 4.59
CA GLY A 14 -11.89 16.07 4.33
C GLY A 14 -10.43 15.71 4.34
N HIS A 15 -10.00 15.06 5.42
CA HIS A 15 -8.70 14.42 5.47
C HIS A 15 -8.77 13.38 4.36
N ALA A 16 -8.28 13.71 3.18
CA ALA A 16 -7.77 12.70 2.27
C ALA A 16 -6.55 12.11 3.00
N LEU A 17 -6.84 11.29 4.03
CA LEU A 17 -5.92 10.35 4.62
C LEU A 17 -5.29 9.69 3.40
N ALA A 18 -3.98 9.86 3.21
CA ALA A 18 -3.26 8.98 2.32
C ALA A 18 -3.67 7.57 2.73
N LYS A 19 -4.46 6.87 1.91
CA LYS A 19 -5.12 5.61 2.31
C LYS A 19 -4.14 4.45 2.13
N CYS A 20 -2.90 4.69 2.50
CA CYS A 20 -1.85 3.70 2.50
C CYS A 20 -1.42 3.51 3.93
N GLY A 21 -1.24 2.26 4.32
CA GLY A 21 -0.99 1.89 5.69
C GLY A 21 -0.37 0.50 5.77
N GLN A 22 0.13 0.19 6.96
CA GLN A 22 0.46 -1.19 7.31
C GLN A 22 -0.82 -1.95 7.62
N GLY A 23 -0.82 -3.26 7.33
CA GLY A 23 -1.98 -4.13 7.46
C GLY A 23 -2.92 -4.06 6.25
N THR A 24 -4.10 -4.66 6.37
CA THR A 24 -5.15 -4.62 5.35
C THR A 24 -6.01 -3.35 5.42
N PHE A 25 -6.89 -3.15 4.43
CA PHE A 25 -7.91 -2.10 4.49
C PHE A 25 -8.90 -2.29 5.64
N SER A 26 -9.17 -3.53 6.07
CA SER A 26 -9.98 -3.82 7.26
C SER A 26 -9.22 -3.73 8.59
N GLY A 27 -7.91 -3.41 8.57
CA GLY A 27 -7.08 -3.28 9.76
C GLY A 27 -6.51 -4.59 10.31
N LEU A 28 -6.54 -5.68 9.54
CA LEU A 28 -5.87 -6.93 9.92
C LEU A 28 -4.36 -6.79 9.71
N ASN A 29 -3.58 -7.37 10.62
CA ASN A 29 -2.11 -7.36 10.54
C ASN A 29 -1.51 -8.75 10.31
N ASP A 30 -2.35 -9.80 10.30
CA ASP A 30 -1.92 -11.15 9.96
C ASP A 30 -2.31 -11.50 8.51
N PHE A 31 -1.56 -12.43 7.93
CA PHE A 31 -1.71 -12.86 6.54
C PHE A 31 -2.36 -14.25 6.40
N SER A 32 -2.67 -14.91 7.51
CA SER A 32 -3.14 -16.31 7.58
C SER A 32 -4.51 -16.47 6.93
N ASP A 33 -5.38 -15.48 7.09
CA ASP A 33 -6.73 -15.47 6.54
C ASP A 33 -6.82 -14.75 5.18
N LEU A 34 -5.69 -14.31 4.61
CA LEU A 34 -5.65 -13.62 3.33
C LEU A 34 -5.46 -14.58 2.17
N GLN A 35 -6.12 -14.29 1.07
CA GLN A 35 -5.91 -15.02 -0.17
C GLN A 35 -4.68 -14.46 -0.87
N LEU A 36 -3.67 -15.30 -1.09
CA LEU A 36 -2.52 -14.98 -1.92
C LEU A 36 -2.97 -14.86 -3.38
N GLY A 37 -2.81 -13.67 -3.93
CA GLY A 37 -2.99 -13.39 -5.35
C GLY A 37 -1.72 -13.68 -6.14
N ALA A 38 -1.60 -13.00 -7.29
CA ALA A 38 -0.43 -13.14 -8.15
C ALA A 38 0.85 -12.60 -7.47
N ALA A 39 1.96 -13.31 -7.68
CA ALA A 39 3.29 -12.80 -7.36
C ALA A 39 3.66 -11.63 -8.27
N CYS A 40 4.27 -10.60 -7.69
CA CYS A 40 4.81 -9.48 -8.45
C CYS A 40 6.14 -9.88 -9.10
N VAL A 41 6.38 -9.39 -10.31
CA VAL A 41 7.58 -9.73 -11.08
C VAL A 41 8.70 -8.76 -10.71
N LEU A 42 9.85 -9.29 -10.30
CA LEU A 42 11.05 -8.50 -10.03
C LEU A 42 11.68 -8.02 -11.35
N GLY A 43 11.81 -6.70 -11.47
CA GLY A 43 12.53 -6.01 -12.53
C GLY A 43 13.84 -5.37 -12.02
N PRO A 44 14.46 -4.51 -12.83
CA PRO A 44 15.65 -3.78 -12.43
C PRO A 44 15.37 -2.82 -11.27
N HIS A 45 16.41 -2.41 -10.55
CA HIS A 45 16.32 -1.44 -9.44
C HIS A 45 15.36 -1.86 -8.31
N ASN A 46 15.24 -3.16 -8.04
CA ASN A 46 14.37 -3.71 -6.99
C ASN A 46 12.89 -3.27 -7.14
N LEU A 47 12.46 -3.06 -8.38
CA LEU A 47 11.08 -2.75 -8.73
C LEU A 47 10.31 -4.06 -8.95
N TYR A 48 9.31 -4.30 -8.11
CA TYR A 48 8.36 -5.39 -8.24
C TYR A 48 7.10 -4.85 -8.90
N THR A 49 6.78 -5.34 -10.10
CA THR A 49 5.55 -4.95 -10.81
C THR A 49 4.47 -5.98 -10.59
N CYS A 50 3.35 -5.54 -10.03
CA CYS A 50 2.22 -6.39 -9.66
C CYS A 50 1.14 -6.34 -10.75
N GLY A 51 1.43 -7.01 -11.87
CA GLY A 51 0.56 -7.24 -13.03
C GLY A 51 -0.75 -6.43 -13.11
N THR A 52 -1.88 -7.12 -12.90
CA THR A 52 -3.23 -6.64 -13.25
C THR A 52 -3.75 -5.50 -12.39
N SER A 53 -3.19 -5.24 -11.21
CA SER A 53 -3.60 -4.08 -10.40
C SER A 53 -2.93 -2.78 -10.85
N GLY A 54 -1.88 -2.87 -11.69
CA GLY A 54 -1.00 -1.74 -12.04
C GLY A 54 -0.16 -1.26 -10.86
N ALA A 55 -0.15 -1.99 -9.75
CA ALA A 55 0.62 -1.64 -8.57
C ALA A 55 2.10 -1.98 -8.74
N SER A 56 2.94 -1.30 -7.97
CA SER A 56 4.36 -1.59 -7.90
C SER A 56 4.89 -1.41 -6.49
N VAL A 57 5.91 -2.21 -6.16
CA VAL A 57 6.68 -2.07 -4.94
C VAL A 57 8.13 -1.81 -5.29
N VAL A 58 8.76 -0.80 -4.70
CA VAL A 58 10.20 -0.58 -4.79
C VAL A 58 10.80 -0.82 -3.42
N HIS A 59 11.82 -1.67 -3.36
CA HIS A 59 12.58 -1.92 -2.15
C HIS A 59 13.96 -1.27 -2.24
N ASP A 60 14.31 -0.46 -1.25
CA ASP A 60 15.59 0.24 -1.17
C ASP A 60 16.08 0.24 0.29
N GLY A 61 16.82 -0.81 0.63
CA GLY A 61 17.31 -1.05 1.99
C GLY A 61 16.14 -1.13 2.97
N SER A 62 16.11 -0.25 3.96
CA SER A 62 15.03 -0.21 4.97
C SER A 62 13.76 0.49 4.50
N ARG A 63 13.61 0.78 3.20
CA ARG A 63 12.45 1.52 2.67
C ARG A 63 11.70 0.69 1.64
N ILE A 64 10.39 0.64 1.80
CA ILE A 64 9.46 -0.01 0.88
C ILE A 64 8.51 1.06 0.37
N LYS A 65 8.58 1.37 -0.92
CA LYS A 65 7.59 2.23 -1.57
C LYS A 65 6.52 1.35 -2.20
N LEU A 66 5.27 1.48 -1.76
CA LEU A 66 4.12 0.91 -2.44
C LEU A 66 3.46 2.02 -3.27
N GLN A 67 3.17 1.73 -4.52
CA GLN A 67 2.31 2.55 -5.38
C GLN A 67 1.19 1.67 -5.91
N ALA A 68 -0.05 2.05 -5.66
CA ALA A 68 -1.20 1.37 -6.23
C ALA A 68 -1.45 1.85 -7.67
N GLY A 69 -2.00 0.98 -8.51
CA GLY A 69 -2.49 1.36 -9.84
C GLY A 69 -3.91 1.91 -9.77
N ASP A 70 -4.79 1.49 -10.69
CA ASP A 70 -6.16 2.03 -10.77
C ASP A 70 -7.11 1.52 -9.69
N ILE A 71 -6.71 0.48 -8.95
CA ILE A 71 -7.48 -0.09 -7.85
C ILE A 71 -6.70 -0.06 -6.53
N GLY A 72 -7.44 -0.03 -5.42
CA GLY A 72 -6.84 -0.25 -4.10
C GLY A 72 -6.12 -1.60 -4.07
N THR A 73 -4.91 -1.60 -3.53
CA THR A 73 -4.03 -2.77 -3.57
C THR A 73 -3.54 -3.09 -2.16
N MET A 74 -3.48 -4.39 -1.86
CA MET A 74 -2.77 -4.91 -0.69
C MET A 74 -1.65 -5.82 -1.16
N VAL A 75 -0.49 -5.70 -0.53
CA VAL A 75 0.69 -6.52 -0.81
C VAL A 75 1.27 -7.07 0.48
N VAL A 76 1.74 -8.31 0.41
CA VAL A 76 2.68 -8.84 1.40
C VAL A 76 4.09 -8.78 0.82
N VAL A 77 5.01 -8.23 1.58
CA VAL A 77 6.45 -8.21 1.28
C VAL A 77 7.13 -9.19 2.23
N ALA A 78 7.60 -10.30 1.70
CA ALA A 78 8.38 -11.27 2.46
C ALA A 78 9.87 -10.95 2.33
N CYS A 79 10.53 -10.78 3.46
CA CYS A 79 11.96 -10.50 3.57
C CYS A 79 12.73 -11.82 3.76
N GLU A 80 14.03 -11.86 3.46
CA GLU A 80 14.83 -13.10 3.60
C GLU A 80 15.02 -13.56 5.06
N ASP A 81 14.81 -12.68 6.04
CA ASP A 81 14.91 -12.99 7.48
C ASP A 81 13.64 -13.66 8.04
N PHE A 82 12.81 -14.24 7.18
CA PHE A 82 11.52 -14.87 7.49
C PHE A 82 10.44 -13.92 8.02
N LYS A 83 10.66 -12.60 7.98
CA LYS A 83 9.63 -11.61 8.29
C LYS A 83 8.79 -11.28 7.07
N SER A 84 7.52 -10.99 7.31
CA SER A 84 6.59 -10.54 6.28
C SER A 84 5.84 -9.31 6.75
N PHE A 85 5.72 -8.33 5.86
CA PHE A 85 5.02 -7.09 6.15
C PHE A 85 3.87 -6.91 5.18
N LEU A 86 2.72 -6.58 5.74
CA LEU A 86 1.50 -6.33 4.99
C LEU A 86 1.32 -4.83 4.83
N PHE A 87 1.02 -4.40 3.60
CA PHE A 87 0.72 -3.01 3.29
C PHE A 87 -0.51 -2.93 2.41
N HIS A 88 -1.24 -1.84 2.56
CA HIS A 88 -2.30 -1.45 1.64
C HIS A 88 -2.07 -0.05 1.12
N CYS A 89 -2.67 0.27 -0.02
CA CYS A 89 -2.67 1.60 -0.61
C CYS A 89 -3.86 1.75 -1.54
N SER A 90 -4.63 2.83 -1.40
CA SER A 90 -5.79 3.06 -2.27
C SER A 90 -5.39 3.36 -3.70
N ALA A 91 -6.35 3.20 -4.61
CA ALA A 91 -6.18 3.47 -6.03
C ALA A 91 -5.44 4.79 -6.24
N ARG A 92 -4.36 4.73 -7.03
CA ARG A 92 -3.50 5.84 -7.46
C ARG A 92 -2.71 6.53 -6.35
N ASP A 93 -2.83 6.09 -5.11
CA ASP A 93 -1.99 6.57 -4.02
C ASP A 93 -0.62 5.85 -4.01
N SER A 94 0.33 6.46 -3.30
CA SER A 94 1.61 5.82 -3.00
C SER A 94 2.12 6.27 -1.63
N PHE A 95 2.92 5.41 -1.00
CA PHE A 95 3.56 5.73 0.27
C PHE A 95 4.89 4.99 0.43
N VAL A 96 5.79 5.58 1.23
CA VAL A 96 7.08 4.99 1.59
C VAL A 96 7.02 4.56 3.06
N PHE A 97 7.16 3.26 3.29
CA PHE A 97 7.22 2.66 4.61
C PHE A 97 8.68 2.45 5.00
N THR A 98 9.07 2.91 6.19
CA THR A 98 10.39 2.60 6.77
C THR A 98 10.27 1.30 7.55
N GLN A 99 10.91 0.24 7.06
CA GLN A 99 11.02 -1.08 7.69
C GLN A 99 12.49 -1.47 7.87
N PRO A 100 13.12 -1.08 8.98
CA PRO A 100 14.52 -1.44 9.29
C PRO A 100 14.74 -2.95 9.34
N GLU A 101 13.71 -3.68 9.75
CA GLU A 101 13.72 -5.14 9.84
C GLU A 101 13.74 -5.82 8.47
N CYS A 102 13.31 -5.13 7.41
CA CYS A 102 13.39 -5.60 6.03
C CYS A 102 14.54 -4.92 5.26
N ALA A 103 15.63 -4.54 5.94
CA ALA A 103 16.75 -3.86 5.28
C ALA A 103 17.56 -4.76 4.33
N GLY A 104 17.45 -6.08 4.50
CA GLY A 104 18.08 -7.09 3.64
C GLY A 104 17.32 -7.32 2.34
N ALA A 105 17.60 -8.43 1.67
CA ALA A 105 16.90 -8.77 0.43
C ALA A 105 15.42 -9.15 0.70
N VAL A 106 14.59 -8.89 -0.31
CA VAL A 106 13.18 -9.29 -0.35
C VAL A 106 13.09 -10.61 -1.11
N SER A 107 12.50 -11.62 -0.47
CA SER A 107 12.33 -12.95 -1.06
C SER A 107 11.15 -12.99 -2.02
N SER A 108 10.06 -12.28 -1.72
CA SER A 108 8.92 -12.14 -2.62
C SER A 108 8.03 -10.94 -2.28
N VAL A 109 7.29 -10.49 -3.28
CA VAL A 109 6.18 -9.55 -3.11
C VAL A 109 4.97 -10.17 -3.78
N ASN A 110 3.86 -10.29 -3.06
CA ASN A 110 2.63 -10.89 -3.58
C ASN A 110 1.45 -9.94 -3.34
N ILE A 111 0.55 -9.88 -4.31
CA ILE A 111 -0.77 -9.28 -4.09
C ILE A 111 -1.54 -10.17 -3.11
N VAL A 112 -2.31 -9.56 -2.22
CA VAL A 112 -3.24 -10.28 -1.33
C VAL A 112 -4.61 -9.65 -1.35
N THR A 113 -5.63 -10.46 -1.08
CA THR A 113 -7.02 -10.00 -0.95
C THR A 113 -7.66 -10.56 0.30
N GLU A 114 -8.53 -9.78 0.94
CA GLU A 114 -9.39 -10.27 2.01
C GLU A 114 -10.43 -11.24 1.43
N PRO A 115 -10.77 -12.33 2.15
CA PRO A 115 -11.83 -13.23 1.73
C PRO A 115 -13.18 -12.50 1.75
N PRO A 116 -14.09 -12.84 0.82
CA PRO A 116 -15.46 -12.34 0.88
C PRO A 116 -16.11 -12.79 2.19
N LYS A 117 -16.83 -11.87 2.86
CA LYS A 117 -17.63 -12.17 4.05
C LYS A 117 -18.92 -12.89 3.69
#